data_AF-A0A4Y2LWI0-F1
#
_entry.id   AF-A0A4Y2LWI0-F1
#
_cell.length_a   1.000
_cell.length_b   1.000
_cell.length_c   1.000
_cell.angle_alpha   90.00
_cell.angle_beta   90.00
_cell.angle_gamma   90.00
#
_symmetry.space_group_name_H-M   'P 1'
#
loop_
_entity.id
_entity.type
_entity.pdbx_description
1 polymer ?
#
loop_
_entity_poly.entity_id
_entity_poly.type
_entity_poly.pdbx_seq_one_letter_code
_entity_poly.pdbx_strand_id
1 'polypeptide(L)'
;MASTSTMHHSASFRGPLPGENNKPHVSHHHSYKLPRMVEGFAKVVKYALFLANCVILVCGISVFSVGVWTFADKSFMERLLGTDLYVSATAILIATGVIVTIISFLGCFGAIKEIKCMLLTFKCCGIVVDSQPGYEIWSKKNKEFQKDNLRKVPETCCKDRDTSSVRACQANPVGNAFEEGCSEQLEEFVKNHALILGGIGIGISCVLIVGMMLSCALFLMIN
;
A
#
# COMPACT_ATOMS: atom_id res chain seq x y z
N MET A 1 -24.24 73.40 -8.51
CA MET A 1 -23.24 72.77 -9.39
C MET A 1 -22.22 72.08 -8.50
N ALA A 2 -22.10 70.74 -8.64
CA ALA A 2 -20.97 69.83 -8.34
C ALA A 2 -20.12 70.04 -7.06
N SER A 3 -19.69 69.06 -6.25
CA SER A 3 -19.76 67.59 -6.15
C SER A 3 -19.17 67.25 -4.75
N THR A 4 -19.81 66.43 -3.89
CA THR A 4 -19.60 64.98 -3.66
C THR A 4 -18.27 64.54 -3.01
N SER A 5 -18.37 64.05 -1.74
CA SER A 5 -17.63 62.97 -1.02
C SER A 5 -16.09 63.08 -0.83
N THR A 6 -15.43 62.63 0.25
CA THR A 6 -15.54 61.44 1.12
C THR A 6 -14.83 61.67 2.48
N MET A 7 -15.34 61.05 3.56
CA MET A 7 -14.67 60.93 4.87
C MET A 7 -13.45 60.01 4.81
N HIS A 8 -12.35 60.36 5.48
CA HIS A 8 -11.33 59.42 5.94
C HIS A 8 -10.78 59.85 7.31
N HIS A 9 -10.99 59.02 8.32
CA HIS A 9 -10.47 59.14 9.68
C HIS A 9 -8.95 58.88 9.68
N SER A 10 -8.16 59.84 10.17
CA SER A 10 -6.75 59.64 10.53
C SER A 10 -6.65 59.22 11.99
N ALA A 11 -6.18 57.98 12.26
CA ALA A 11 -5.87 57.50 13.60
C ALA A 11 -4.40 57.08 13.69
N SER A 12 -3.67 57.85 14.52
CA SER A 12 -2.36 57.65 15.15
C SER A 12 -1.64 56.30 14.94
N PHE A 13 -0.50 56.33 14.24
CA PHE A 13 0.54 55.29 14.30
C PHE A 13 1.40 55.52 15.55
N ARG A 14 1.22 54.69 16.57
CA ARG A 14 2.17 54.53 17.69
C ARG A 14 2.87 53.19 17.44
N GLY A 15 4.16 53.23 17.10
CA GLY A 15 4.95 52.03 16.76
C GLY A 15 5.08 51.06 17.94
N PRO A 16 5.07 49.73 17.72
CA PRO A 16 5.33 48.75 18.77
C PRO A 16 6.85 48.60 19.05
N LEU A 17 7.15 48.35 20.33
CA LEU A 17 8.47 48.11 20.92
C LEU A 17 9.15 46.83 20.38
N PRO A 18 10.50 46.72 20.43
CA PRO A 18 11.23 45.56 19.92
C PRO A 18 11.20 44.43 20.96
N GLY A 19 10.65 43.27 20.63
CA GLY A 19 10.69 42.13 21.56
C GLY A 19 9.82 40.89 21.29
N GLU A 20 9.08 40.79 20.19
CA GLU A 20 8.25 39.60 19.90
C GLU A 20 8.69 38.93 18.59
N ASN A 21 9.89 38.34 18.59
CA ASN A 21 10.39 37.56 17.47
C ASN A 21 9.88 36.11 17.55
N ASN A 22 9.26 35.68 16.46
CA ASN A 22 9.03 34.29 16.05
C ASN A 22 7.91 33.52 16.77
N LYS A 23 6.65 33.90 16.50
CA LYS A 23 5.59 32.90 16.45
C LYS A 23 5.71 32.21 15.07
N PRO A 24 6.07 30.91 14.99
CA PRO A 24 6.12 30.23 13.71
C PRO A 24 4.72 30.29 13.07
N HIS A 25 4.71 30.61 11.79
CA HIS A 25 3.55 30.54 10.91
C HIS A 25 2.95 29.14 11.06
N VAL A 26 1.87 29.02 11.85
CA VAL A 26 1.12 27.77 11.97
C VAL A 26 0.40 27.58 10.64
N SER A 27 1.06 26.96 9.68
CA SER A 27 0.39 26.37 8.53
C SER A 27 -0.66 25.42 9.09
N HIS A 28 -1.93 25.75 8.84
CA HIS A 28 -3.07 24.94 9.19
C HIS A 28 -2.93 23.58 8.49
N HIS A 29 -2.22 22.65 9.11
CA HIS A 29 -2.35 21.23 8.84
C HIS A 29 -3.78 20.89 9.17
N HIS A 30 -4.60 20.85 8.11
CA HIS A 30 -5.86 20.14 8.09
C HIS A 30 -5.58 18.82 8.79
N SER A 31 -6.12 18.65 10.01
CA SER A 31 -6.09 17.34 10.67
C SER A 31 -6.62 16.39 9.62
N TYR A 32 -5.80 15.43 9.17
CA TYR A 32 -6.26 14.29 8.41
C TYR A 32 -7.20 13.48 9.31
N LYS A 33 -8.36 14.04 9.66
CA LYS A 33 -9.54 13.28 9.99
C LYS A 33 -9.90 12.63 8.66
N LEU A 34 -9.31 11.46 8.45
CA LEU A 34 -9.66 10.62 7.32
C LEU A 34 -11.18 10.56 7.27
N PRO A 35 -11.83 10.92 6.14
CA PRO A 35 -13.28 10.92 6.07
C PRO A 35 -13.78 9.55 6.51
N ARG A 36 -14.84 9.49 7.33
CA ARG A 36 -15.44 8.21 7.79
C ARG A 36 -15.71 7.25 6.62
N MET A 37 -15.98 7.81 5.44
CA MET A 37 -16.15 7.08 4.18
C MET A 37 -14.86 6.38 3.71
N VAL A 38 -13.70 7.04 3.82
CA VAL A 38 -12.40 6.48 3.41
C VAL A 38 -11.92 5.41 4.40
N GLU A 39 -12.20 5.57 5.69
CA GLU A 39 -11.96 4.55 6.72
C GLU A 39 -12.77 3.27 6.44
N GLY A 40 -14.06 3.43 6.12
CA GLY A 40 -14.94 2.33 5.72
C GLY A 40 -14.48 1.66 4.44
N PHE A 41 -14.16 2.46 3.41
CA PHE A 41 -13.63 1.97 2.14
C PHE A 41 -12.34 1.17 2.32
N ALA A 42 -11.39 1.63 3.12
CA ALA A 42 -10.15 0.92 3.38
C ALA A 42 -10.39 -0.46 4.03
N LYS A 43 -11.36 -0.56 4.94
CA LYS A 43 -11.76 -1.85 5.55
C LYS A 43 -12.39 -2.79 4.53
N VAL A 44 -13.28 -2.27 3.68
CA VAL A 44 -13.92 -3.04 2.59
C VAL A 44 -12.86 -3.54 1.61
N VAL A 45 -11.92 -2.69 1.20
CA VAL A 45 -10.84 -3.06 0.27
C VAL A 45 -9.96 -4.16 0.85
N LYS A 46 -9.58 -4.08 2.14
CA LYS A 46 -8.80 -5.15 2.80
C LYS A 46 -9.54 -6.49 2.80
N TYR A 47 -10.84 -6.47 3.14
CA TYR A 47 -11.67 -7.68 3.12
C TYR A 47 -11.86 -8.25 1.72
N ALA A 48 -12.08 -7.37 0.73
CA ALA A 48 -12.21 -7.76 -0.67
C ALA A 48 -10.92 -8.38 -1.20
N LEU A 49 -9.75 -7.80 -0.89
CA LEU A 49 -8.44 -8.36 -1.26
C LEU A 49 -8.20 -9.72 -0.61
N PHE A 50 -8.58 -9.90 0.66
CA PHE A 50 -8.45 -11.20 1.33
C PHE A 50 -9.34 -12.26 0.67
N LEU A 51 -10.63 -11.93 0.45
CA LEU A 51 -11.58 -12.84 -0.19
C LEU A 51 -11.15 -13.21 -1.62
N ALA A 52 -10.76 -12.22 -2.42
CA ALA A 52 -10.30 -12.45 -3.78
C ALA A 52 -9.07 -13.36 -3.81
N ASN A 53 -8.07 -13.13 -2.95
CA ASN A 53 -6.90 -14.01 -2.86
C ASN A 53 -7.26 -15.45 -2.43
N CYS A 54 -8.23 -15.64 -1.52
CA CYS A 54 -8.71 -16.97 -1.15
C CYS A 54 -9.41 -17.68 -2.32
N VAL A 55 -10.21 -16.98 -3.11
CA VAL A 55 -10.84 -17.53 -4.32
C VAL A 55 -9.79 -17.94 -5.33
N ILE A 56 -8.82 -17.05 -5.61
CA ILE A 56 -7.72 -17.33 -6.55
C ILE A 56 -6.87 -18.51 -6.06
N LEU A 57 -6.65 -18.65 -4.75
CA LEU A 57 -5.93 -19.78 -4.17
C LEU A 57 -6.65 -21.11 -4.44
N VAL A 58 -7.96 -21.17 -4.20
CA VAL A 58 -8.76 -22.38 -4.47
C VAL A 58 -8.73 -22.72 -5.97
N CYS A 59 -8.85 -21.72 -6.84
CA CYS A 59 -8.71 -21.89 -8.28
C CYS A 59 -7.30 -22.36 -8.70
N GLY A 60 -6.24 -21.87 -8.06
CA GLY A 60 -4.87 -22.30 -8.32
C GLY A 60 -4.64 -23.77 -7.97
N ILE A 61 -5.15 -24.19 -6.80
CA ILE A 61 -5.05 -25.59 -6.34
C ILE A 61 -5.83 -26.52 -7.25
N SER A 62 -7.04 -26.12 -7.69
CA SER A 62 -7.84 -26.95 -8.60
C SER A 62 -7.15 -27.11 -9.96
N VAL A 63 -6.64 -26.03 -10.55
CA VAL A 63 -5.89 -26.06 -11.82
C VAL A 63 -4.62 -26.90 -11.70
N PHE A 64 -3.86 -26.74 -10.62
CA PHE A 64 -2.67 -27.55 -10.38
C PHE A 64 -3.02 -29.05 -10.25
N SER A 65 -4.08 -29.37 -9.51
CA SER A 65 -4.54 -30.75 -9.33
C SER A 65 -4.98 -31.38 -10.65
N VAL A 66 -5.71 -30.64 -11.48
CA VAL A 66 -6.10 -31.08 -12.83
C VAL A 66 -4.87 -31.26 -13.71
N GLY A 67 -3.88 -30.37 -13.65
CA GLY A 67 -2.63 -30.51 -14.40
C GLY A 67 -1.87 -31.78 -14.03
N VAL A 68 -1.73 -32.08 -12.73
CA VAL A 68 -1.06 -33.30 -12.24
C VAL A 68 -1.85 -34.56 -12.60
N TRP A 69 -3.18 -34.55 -12.42
CA TRP A 69 -4.06 -35.65 -12.81
C TRP A 69 -3.92 -35.95 -14.31
N THR A 70 -3.95 -34.89 -15.12
CA THR A 70 -3.82 -34.97 -16.57
C THR A 70 -2.46 -35.53 -16.95
N PHE A 71 -1.37 -35.13 -16.29
CA PHE A 71 -0.02 -35.67 -16.52
C PHE A 71 0.11 -37.15 -16.11
N ALA A 72 -0.68 -37.64 -15.15
CA ALA A 72 -0.66 -39.04 -14.77
C ALA A 72 -1.41 -39.93 -15.77
N ASP A 73 -2.53 -39.44 -16.34
CA ASP A 73 -3.41 -40.19 -17.25
C ASP A 73 -3.15 -39.86 -18.74
N LYS A 74 -1.87 -39.99 -19.15
CA LYS A 74 -1.40 -39.57 -20.49
C LYS A 74 -2.05 -40.34 -21.65
N SER A 75 -2.34 -41.63 -21.44
CA SER A 75 -2.71 -42.57 -22.53
C SER A 75 -4.04 -42.28 -23.22
N PHE A 76 -5.02 -41.72 -22.50
CA PHE A 76 -6.34 -41.42 -23.08
C PHE A 76 -6.34 -40.07 -23.79
N MET A 77 -5.67 -39.07 -23.24
CA MET A 77 -5.67 -37.68 -23.75
C MET A 77 -4.80 -37.48 -24.99
N GLU A 78 -3.70 -38.23 -25.13
CA GLU A 78 -2.81 -38.16 -26.30
C GLU A 78 -3.54 -38.47 -27.62
N ARG A 79 -4.57 -39.33 -27.60
CA ARG A 79 -5.35 -39.69 -28.80
C ARG A 79 -6.36 -38.63 -29.24
N LEU A 80 -6.73 -37.71 -28.36
CA LEU A 80 -7.77 -36.69 -28.60
C LEU A 80 -7.17 -35.32 -28.98
N LEU A 81 -6.01 -34.95 -28.42
CA LEU A 81 -5.42 -33.61 -28.56
C LEU A 81 -4.09 -33.56 -29.32
N GLY A 82 -3.50 -34.71 -29.65
CA GLY A 82 -2.17 -34.80 -30.27
C GLY A 82 -1.04 -34.60 -29.24
N THR A 83 0.01 -35.43 -29.34
CA THR A 83 1.07 -35.55 -28.30
C THR A 83 1.77 -34.21 -27.99
N ASP A 84 2.15 -33.44 -29.02
CA ASP A 84 2.91 -32.19 -28.82
C ASP A 84 2.09 -31.08 -28.17
N LEU A 85 0.82 -30.92 -28.57
CA LEU A 85 -0.07 -29.89 -28.04
C LEU A 85 -0.46 -30.21 -26.60
N TYR A 86 -0.73 -31.48 -26.31
CA TYR A 86 -1.08 -31.98 -24.98
C TYR A 86 0.07 -31.79 -23.97
N VAL A 87 1.31 -32.12 -24.33
CA VAL A 87 2.47 -31.95 -23.45
C VAL A 87 2.70 -30.48 -23.13
N SER A 88 2.61 -29.59 -24.12
CA SER A 88 2.72 -28.14 -23.92
C SER A 88 1.62 -27.60 -23.01
N ALA A 89 0.36 -27.95 -23.28
CA ALA A 89 -0.78 -27.50 -22.47
C ALA A 89 -0.70 -27.98 -21.01
N THR A 90 -0.35 -29.25 -20.79
CA THR A 90 -0.21 -29.82 -19.46
C THR A 90 0.93 -29.16 -18.67
N ALA A 91 2.06 -28.88 -19.32
CA ALA A 91 3.18 -28.17 -18.71
C ALA A 91 2.80 -26.73 -18.29
N ILE A 92 2.06 -25.99 -19.14
CA ILE A 92 1.59 -24.64 -18.84
C ILE A 92 0.60 -24.66 -17.67
N LEU A 93 -0.35 -25.61 -17.63
CA LEU A 93 -1.33 -25.73 -16.54
C LEU A 93 -0.65 -25.99 -15.19
N ILE A 94 0.34 -26.88 -15.15
CA ILE A 94 1.09 -27.16 -13.92
C ILE A 94 1.92 -25.93 -13.52
N ALA A 95 2.68 -25.34 -14.44
CA ALA A 95 3.54 -24.20 -14.14
C ALA A 95 2.74 -22.99 -13.65
N THR A 96 1.68 -22.61 -14.35
CA THR A 96 0.80 -21.49 -13.96
C THR A 96 0.05 -21.79 -12.67
N GLY A 97 -0.46 -23.02 -12.48
CA GLY A 97 -1.13 -23.44 -11.26
C GLY A 97 -0.24 -23.32 -10.01
N VAL A 98 1.04 -23.75 -10.11
CA VAL A 98 2.01 -23.59 -9.02
C VAL A 98 2.27 -22.13 -8.71
N ILE A 99 2.55 -21.32 -9.73
CA ILE A 99 2.86 -19.88 -9.56
C ILE A 99 1.68 -19.15 -8.91
N VAL A 100 0.46 -19.34 -9.43
CA VAL A 100 -0.76 -18.70 -8.92
C VAL A 100 -1.03 -19.12 -7.47
N THR A 101 -0.84 -20.40 -7.14
CA THR A 101 -1.03 -20.91 -5.78
C THR A 101 -0.03 -20.29 -4.80
N ILE A 102 1.26 -20.18 -5.18
CA ILE A 102 2.30 -19.55 -4.34
C ILE A 102 2.00 -18.07 -4.11
N ILE A 103 1.73 -17.30 -5.17
CA ILE A 103 1.46 -15.86 -5.06
C ILE A 103 0.21 -15.61 -4.21
N SER A 104 -0.85 -16.39 -4.41
CA SER A 104 -2.10 -16.25 -3.65
C SER A 104 -1.93 -16.63 -2.19
N PHE A 105 -1.15 -17.67 -1.90
CA PHE A 105 -0.79 -18.05 -0.53
C PHE A 105 -0.03 -16.92 0.17
N LEU A 106 0.98 -16.33 -0.49
CA LEU A 106 1.70 -15.17 0.05
C LEU A 106 0.78 -13.95 0.24
N GLY A 107 -0.20 -13.74 -0.64
CA GLY A 107 -1.23 -12.70 -0.50
C GLY A 107 -2.14 -12.92 0.71
N CYS A 108 -2.65 -14.14 0.90
CA CYS A 108 -3.46 -14.52 2.07
C CYS A 108 -2.64 -14.42 3.37
N PHE A 109 -1.40 -14.94 3.39
CA PHE A 109 -0.52 -14.85 4.56
C PHE A 109 -0.13 -13.40 4.87
N GLY A 110 0.12 -12.58 3.85
CA GLY A 110 0.39 -11.14 4.00
C GLY A 110 -0.80 -10.36 4.55
N ALA A 111 -2.02 -10.71 4.13
CA ALA A 111 -3.25 -10.13 4.66
C ALA A 111 -3.51 -10.55 6.12
N ILE A 112 -3.29 -11.81 6.47
CA ILE A 112 -3.47 -12.34 7.84
C ILE A 112 -2.41 -11.78 8.80
N LYS A 113 -1.16 -11.58 8.34
CA LYS A 113 -0.05 -11.09 9.17
C LYS A 113 0.02 -9.57 9.32
N GLU A 114 -1.07 -8.88 8.99
CA GLU A 114 -1.29 -7.43 9.20
C GLU A 114 -0.02 -6.59 9.05
N ILE A 115 0.41 -6.37 7.80
CA ILE A 115 1.28 -5.28 7.29
C ILE A 115 2.69 -5.14 7.90
N LYS A 116 3.05 -5.79 9.03
CA LYS A 116 4.33 -5.58 9.70
C LYS A 116 5.53 -5.82 8.77
N CYS A 117 5.51 -6.91 8.01
CA CYS A 117 6.61 -7.23 7.09
C CYS A 117 6.76 -6.22 5.94
N MET A 118 5.66 -5.64 5.43
CA MET A 118 5.74 -4.67 4.34
C MET A 118 6.15 -3.27 4.85
N LEU A 119 5.66 -2.86 6.02
CA LEU A 119 6.07 -1.62 6.67
C LEU A 119 7.54 -1.66 7.15
N LEU A 120 8.01 -2.81 7.63
CA LEU A 120 9.40 -2.99 8.07
C LEU A 120 10.41 -2.83 6.93
N THR A 121 9.99 -3.07 5.68
CA THR A 121 10.86 -2.89 4.50
C THR A 121 11.20 -1.41 4.28
N PHE A 122 10.28 -0.49 4.59
CA PHE A 122 10.41 0.94 4.32
C PHE A 122 11.11 1.73 5.43
N LYS A 123 11.60 1.09 6.52
CA LYS A 123 12.42 1.72 7.59
C LYS A 123 11.98 3.14 7.98
N CYS A 124 10.68 3.32 8.18
CA CYS A 124 10.06 4.63 8.36
C CYS A 124 9.20 4.68 9.61
N CYS A 125 8.86 5.89 10.07
CA CYS A 125 7.89 6.08 11.13
C CYS A 125 7.09 7.38 10.95
N GLY A 126 5.77 7.26 10.94
CA GLY A 126 4.85 8.40 10.90
C GLY A 126 5.00 9.25 9.64
N ILE A 127 4.85 10.56 9.80
CA ILE A 127 4.83 11.55 8.71
C ILE A 127 5.69 12.74 9.12
N VAL A 128 6.60 13.16 8.25
CA VAL A 128 7.45 14.34 8.44
C VAL A 128 6.64 15.59 8.09
N VAL A 129 6.63 16.56 8.99
CA VAL A 129 5.95 17.85 8.83
C VAL A 129 6.87 18.94 9.38
N ASP A 130 7.04 20.04 8.64
CA ASP A 130 7.85 21.19 9.08
C ASP A 130 9.27 20.80 9.57
N SER A 131 9.92 19.86 8.86
CA SER A 131 11.26 19.32 9.20
C SER A 131 11.37 18.68 10.59
N GLN A 132 10.25 18.27 11.21
CA GLN A 132 10.26 17.47 12.44
C GLN A 132 10.40 15.97 12.13
N PRO A 133 11.00 15.17 13.02
CA PRO A 133 11.09 13.72 12.82
C PRO A 133 9.69 13.07 12.75
N GLY A 134 9.52 12.08 11.86
CA GLY A 134 8.20 11.53 11.53
C GLY A 134 7.43 10.91 12.70
N TYR A 135 8.13 10.51 13.77
CA TYR A 135 7.53 9.98 14.99
C TYR A 135 6.90 11.06 15.91
N GLU A 136 7.18 12.34 15.68
CA GLU A 136 6.85 13.41 16.63
C GLU A 136 5.34 13.62 16.81
N ILE A 137 4.60 13.60 15.70
CA ILE A 137 3.14 13.74 15.71
C ILE A 137 2.50 12.60 16.51
N TRP A 138 3.01 11.38 16.30
CA TRP A 138 2.58 10.17 17.01
C TRP A 138 2.86 10.28 18.50
N SER A 139 4.08 10.70 18.85
CA SER A 139 4.54 10.86 20.22
C SER A 139 3.74 11.89 21.03
N LYS A 140 3.28 12.98 20.39
CA LYS A 140 2.61 14.10 21.06
C LYS A 140 1.08 14.08 20.99
N LYS A 141 0.49 13.64 19.88
CA LYS A 141 -0.95 13.84 19.59
C LYS A 141 -1.80 12.57 19.67
N ASN A 142 -1.21 11.38 19.76
CA ASN A 142 -2.00 10.16 19.65
C ASN A 142 -2.66 9.75 20.98
N LYS A 143 -3.95 10.10 21.13
CA LYS A 143 -4.77 9.77 22.31
C LYS A 143 -4.99 8.26 22.51
N GLU A 144 -4.84 7.43 21.47
CA GLU A 144 -4.97 5.96 21.62
C GLU A 144 -3.80 5.36 22.40
N PHE A 145 -2.59 5.86 22.21
CA PHE A 145 -1.37 5.33 22.84
C PHE A 145 -1.09 5.98 24.20
N GLN A 146 -1.58 7.21 24.36
CA GLN A 146 -1.44 7.97 25.60
C GLN A 146 -2.34 7.45 26.74
N LYS A 147 -3.30 6.55 26.47
CA LYS A 147 -4.21 5.98 27.48
C LYS A 147 -3.49 5.26 28.61
N ASP A 148 -2.36 4.61 28.32
CA ASP A 148 -1.56 3.91 29.32
C ASP A 148 -0.32 4.70 29.77
N ASN A 149 0.00 5.85 29.15
CA ASN A 149 1.30 6.56 29.29
C ASN A 149 2.57 5.73 29.01
N LEU A 150 2.46 4.43 28.70
CA LEU A 150 3.59 3.52 28.50
C LEU A 150 4.14 3.49 27.07
N ARG A 151 3.33 3.85 26.06
CA ARG A 151 3.70 3.74 24.64
C ARG A 151 3.38 5.04 23.92
N LYS A 152 4.31 5.55 23.12
CA LYS A 152 4.17 6.77 22.30
C LYS A 152 4.18 6.48 20.81
N VAL A 153 4.76 5.35 20.40
CA VAL A 153 4.92 4.94 19.00
C VAL A 153 4.64 3.43 18.82
N PRO A 154 4.24 2.97 17.63
CA PRO A 154 4.06 1.53 17.34
C PRO A 154 5.40 0.79 17.28
N GLU A 155 5.38 -0.53 17.47
CA GLU A 155 6.60 -1.38 17.48
C GLU A 155 7.39 -1.30 16.17
N THR A 156 6.71 -1.14 15.03
CA THR A 156 7.34 -1.01 13.70
C THR A 156 8.14 0.27 13.51
N CYS A 157 7.97 1.26 14.40
CA CYS A 157 8.71 2.52 14.39
C CYS A 157 10.15 2.37 14.94
N CYS A 158 10.42 1.29 15.67
CA CYS A 158 11.69 1.07 16.36
C CYS A 158 12.69 0.33 15.47
N LYS A 159 13.96 0.76 15.52
CA LYS A 159 15.05 0.18 14.72
C LYS A 159 15.41 -1.25 15.15
N ASP A 160 15.40 -1.50 16.47
CA ASP A 160 15.69 -2.80 17.06
C ASP A 160 14.47 -3.71 17.13
N ARG A 161 14.71 -5.03 17.06
CA ARG A 161 13.67 -6.06 17.14
C ARG A 161 13.58 -6.78 18.48
N ASP A 162 14.51 -6.53 19.40
CA ASP A 162 14.49 -7.10 20.73
C ASP A 162 13.34 -6.54 21.57
N THR A 163 12.59 -7.41 22.25
CA THR A 163 11.39 -7.03 23.00
C THR A 163 11.66 -5.95 24.06
N SER A 164 12.84 -5.98 24.70
CA SER A 164 13.27 -5.00 25.70
C SER A 164 13.57 -3.64 25.05
N SER A 165 14.29 -3.65 23.92
CA SER A 165 14.68 -2.45 23.17
C SER A 165 13.48 -1.77 22.52
N VAL A 166 12.54 -2.56 22.00
CA VAL A 166 11.27 -2.05 21.45
C VAL A 166 10.48 -1.32 22.52
N ARG A 167 10.32 -1.88 23.74
CA ARG A 167 9.61 -1.18 24.83
C ARG A 167 10.29 0.11 25.25
N ALA A 168 11.63 0.13 25.29
CA ALA A 168 12.39 1.34 25.58
C ALA A 168 12.17 2.43 24.52
N CYS A 169 12.21 2.06 23.23
CA CYS A 169 11.90 2.95 22.11
C CYS A 169 10.44 3.44 22.13
N GLN A 170 9.47 2.58 22.48
CA GLN A 170 8.07 2.98 22.60
C GLN A 170 7.86 4.03 23.70
N ALA A 171 8.62 3.98 24.79
CA ALA A 171 8.57 4.98 25.86
C ALA A 171 9.34 6.26 25.50
N ASN A 172 10.49 6.12 24.86
CA ASN A 172 11.34 7.21 24.38
C ASN A 172 11.90 6.92 22.97
N PRO A 173 11.26 7.47 21.90
CA PRO A 173 11.65 7.18 20.52
C PRO A 173 12.94 7.89 20.06
N VAL A 174 13.49 8.82 20.85
CA VAL A 174 14.67 9.61 20.47
C VAL A 174 15.89 8.69 20.24
N GLY A 175 16.49 8.76 19.05
CA GLY A 175 17.65 7.96 18.64
C GLY A 175 17.33 6.54 18.15
N ASN A 176 16.32 5.89 18.75
CA ASN A 176 16.00 4.47 18.51
C ASN A 176 14.81 4.24 17.56
N ALA A 177 14.12 5.31 17.15
CA ALA A 177 13.05 5.27 16.14
C ALA A 177 13.56 5.68 14.75
N PHE A 178 12.83 5.27 13.71
CA PHE A 178 12.99 5.80 12.37
C PHE A 178 12.54 7.27 12.32
N GLU A 179 13.35 8.14 11.73
CA GLU A 179 13.05 9.58 11.63
C GLU A 179 12.35 9.92 10.31
N GLU A 180 12.52 9.08 9.30
CA GLU A 180 11.94 9.25 7.97
C GLU A 180 10.44 8.94 7.95
N GLY A 181 9.70 9.74 7.18
CA GLY A 181 8.26 9.58 7.00
C GLY A 181 7.93 8.42 6.05
N CYS A 182 6.91 7.64 6.39
CA CYS A 182 6.53 6.47 5.58
C CYS A 182 5.95 6.84 4.20
N SER A 183 5.29 8.00 4.10
CA SER A 183 4.78 8.49 2.82
C SER A 183 5.89 8.89 1.86
N GLU A 184 6.96 9.49 2.40
CA GLU A 184 8.09 9.99 1.61
C GLU A 184 8.92 8.82 1.07
N GLN A 185 9.22 7.85 1.93
CA GLN A 185 9.85 6.57 1.54
C GLN A 185 9.07 5.84 0.45
N LEU A 186 7.73 5.79 0.55
CA LEU A 186 6.90 5.17 -0.47
C LEU A 186 6.97 5.96 -1.79
N GLU A 187 6.90 7.29 -1.73
CA GLU A 187 7.01 8.13 -2.93
C GLU A 187 8.36 7.98 -3.60
N GLU A 188 9.45 7.92 -2.83
CA GLU A 188 10.80 7.71 -3.33
C GLU A 188 10.96 6.33 -3.96
N PHE A 189 10.44 5.28 -3.32
CA PHE A 189 10.39 3.94 -3.90
C PHE A 189 9.62 3.94 -5.22
N VAL A 190 8.43 4.56 -5.25
CA VAL A 190 7.61 4.66 -6.46
C VAL A 190 8.33 5.45 -7.55
N LYS A 191 9.00 6.56 -7.23
CA LYS A 191 9.78 7.36 -8.20
C LYS A 191 10.96 6.57 -8.76
N ASN A 192 11.72 5.89 -7.90
CA ASN A 192 12.87 5.09 -8.32
C ASN A 192 12.46 3.86 -9.15
N HIS A 193 11.26 3.31 -8.91
CA HIS A 193 10.75 2.14 -9.63
C HIS A 193 9.58 2.43 -10.57
N ALA A 194 9.34 3.71 -10.91
CA ALA A 194 8.18 4.14 -11.70
C ALA A 194 8.14 3.46 -13.07
N LEU A 195 9.30 3.38 -13.74
CA LEU A 195 9.43 2.75 -15.06
C LEU A 195 9.11 1.26 -15.01
N ILE A 196 9.56 0.55 -13.97
CA ILE A 196 9.34 -0.89 -13.83
C ILE A 196 7.85 -1.15 -13.54
N LEU A 197 7.28 -0.42 -12.58
CA LEU A 197 5.86 -0.53 -12.23
C LEU A 197 4.95 -0.17 -13.40
N GLY A 198 5.28 0.90 -14.13
CA GLY A 198 4.58 1.30 -15.34
C GLY A 198 4.69 0.25 -16.45
N GLY A 199 5.87 -0.32 -16.66
CA GLY A 199 6.10 -1.38 -17.65
C GLY A 199 5.29 -2.65 -17.36
N ILE A 200 5.24 -3.09 -16.10
CA ILE A 200 4.42 -4.23 -15.68
C ILE A 200 2.93 -3.97 -15.99
N GLY A 201 2.43 -2.78 -15.63
CA GLY A 201 1.02 -2.42 -15.87
C GLY A 201 0.64 -2.38 -17.35
N ILE A 202 1.49 -1.78 -18.19
CA ILE A 202 1.27 -1.71 -19.64
C ILE A 202 1.36 -3.12 -20.26
N GLY A 203 2.37 -3.91 -19.87
CA GLY A 203 2.54 -5.27 -20.35
C GLY A 203 1.34 -6.17 -20.06
N ILE A 204 0.86 -6.15 -18.81
CA ILE A 204 -0.34 -6.91 -18.41
C ILE A 204 -1.55 -6.44 -19.22
N SER A 205 -1.74 -5.13 -19.39
CA SER A 205 -2.85 -4.60 -20.18
C SER A 205 -2.84 -5.07 -21.63
N CYS A 206 -1.67 -5.04 -22.28
CA CYS A 206 -1.51 -5.54 -23.65
C CYS A 206 -1.82 -7.05 -23.75
N VAL A 207 -1.33 -7.86 -22.81
CA VAL A 207 -1.59 -9.31 -22.77
C VAL A 207 -3.09 -9.58 -22.60
N LEU A 208 -3.77 -8.84 -21.73
CA LEU A 208 -5.22 -8.98 -21.51
C LEU A 208 -6.02 -8.61 -22.77
N ILE A 209 -5.65 -7.53 -23.47
CA ILE A 209 -6.31 -7.12 -24.71
C ILE A 209 -6.13 -8.17 -25.80
N VAL A 210 -4.91 -8.68 -26.00
CA VAL A 210 -4.65 -9.74 -26.97
C VAL A 210 -5.45 -11.00 -26.63
N GLY A 211 -5.52 -11.37 -25.35
CA GLY A 211 -6.34 -12.50 -24.89
C GLY A 211 -7.83 -12.33 -25.21
N MET A 212 -8.38 -11.13 -25.01
CA MET A 212 -9.77 -10.84 -25.38
C MET A 212 -9.98 -10.92 -26.90
N MET A 213 -9.07 -10.36 -27.69
CA MET A 213 -9.16 -10.40 -29.16
C MET A 213 -9.11 -11.83 -29.70
N LEU A 214 -8.21 -12.66 -29.18
CA LEU A 214 -8.11 -14.08 -29.53
C LEU A 214 -9.35 -14.86 -29.12
N SER A 215 -9.92 -14.56 -27.95
CA SER A 215 -11.16 -15.19 -27.48
C SER A 215 -12.33 -14.88 -28.43
N CYS A 216 -12.46 -13.63 -28.87
CA CYS A 216 -13.47 -13.22 -29.85
C CYS A 216 -13.26 -13.88 -31.22
N ALA A 217 -12.02 -13.93 -31.71
CA ALA A 217 -11.69 -14.54 -33.00
C ALA A 217 -11.98 -16.05 -33.00
N LEU A 218 -11.65 -16.74 -31.92
CA LEU A 218 -11.93 -18.17 -31.76
C LEU A 218 -13.44 -18.43 -31.72
N PHE A 219 -14.22 -17.60 -31.01
CA PHE A 219 -15.68 -17.69 -30.99
C PHE A 219 -16.29 -17.54 -32.40
N LEU A 220 -15.81 -16.58 -33.20
CA LEU A 220 -16.26 -16.36 -34.57
C LEU A 220 -15.78 -17.43 -35.57
N MET A 221 -14.72 -18.18 -35.24
CA MET A 221 -14.24 -19.27 -36.07
C MET A 221 -15.01 -20.57 -35.82
N ILE A 222 -15.53 -20.77 -34.60
CA ILE A 222 -16.33 -21.95 -34.22
C ILE A 222 -17.76 -21.87 -34.78
N ASN A 223 -18.30 -20.67 -35.00
CA ASN A 223 -19.68 -20.42 -35.46
C ASN A 223 -19.73 -19.97 -36.92
#